data_AF-A0A423TMZ9-F1
#
_entry.id   AF-A0A423TMZ9-F1
#
_cell.length_a   1.000
_cell.length_b   1.000
_cell.length_c   1.000
_cell.angle_alpha   90.00
_cell.angle_beta   90.00
_cell.angle_gamma   90.00
#
_symmetry.space_group_name_H-M   'P 1'
#
loop_
_entity.id
_entity.type
_entity.pdbx_description
1 polymer ?
#
loop_
_entity_poly.entity_id
_entity_poly.type
_entity_poly.pdbx_seq_one_letter_code
_entity_poly.pdbx_strand_id
1 'polypeptide(L)'
;MANKVFLFTFLVVVVAVSGYGKGGRARLCDQNCQDVSPVCGTDGKLYQSPCHLERAACRGVRVTLHNEGLCHHPKICPATCPSLYHPVCGTNDKTYPNICYLEDDQICKGVNVTKKYDGRCGCNPIACTKIYAPVCGSDGKTYDNDCFFEATACKIPGLTKVRDGNCDCSPLAGCPKDLRPVCGSDGNTYDNICFFEIARCNNPALIKVSDTTCECNHVCTEEYYPVCGSNGVTYSNVCLLKAATCEDSSIYKVSDGVCGRKYIPIKKGY
;
A
#
# COMPACT_ATOMS: atom_id res chain seq x y z
N MET A 1 44.69 -97.92 10.59
CA MET A 1 45.83 -97.90 9.64
C MET A 1 45.88 -96.53 8.99
N ALA A 2 47.09 -96.05 8.72
CA ALA A 2 47.43 -94.69 8.34
C ALA A 2 46.72 -94.18 7.07
N ASN A 3 46.53 -92.85 6.97
CA ASN A 3 47.17 -92.12 5.87
C ASN A 3 47.34 -90.63 6.18
N LYS A 4 48.54 -90.14 5.82
CA LYS A 4 48.99 -88.75 5.87
C LYS A 4 48.42 -87.94 4.68
N VAL A 5 48.73 -86.64 4.70
CA VAL A 5 48.88 -85.67 3.58
C VAL A 5 47.77 -84.62 3.52
N PHE A 6 47.98 -83.32 3.31
CA PHE A 6 49.03 -82.30 3.54
C PHE A 6 48.44 -81.02 2.91
N LEU A 7 48.56 -79.86 3.58
CA LEU A 7 48.57 -78.45 3.08
C LEU A 7 47.39 -77.96 2.19
N PHE A 8 46.82 -76.78 2.40
CA PHE A 8 47.49 -75.49 2.29
C PHE A 8 46.91 -74.38 3.17
N THR A 9 47.83 -73.57 3.64
CA THR A 9 47.73 -72.29 4.33
C THR A 9 47.07 -71.18 3.52
N PHE A 10 46.33 -70.29 4.19
CA PHE A 10 46.36 -68.86 3.89
C PHE A 10 46.40 -68.04 5.19
N LEU A 11 47.47 -67.25 5.32
CA LEU A 11 47.67 -66.23 6.35
C LEU A 11 46.69 -65.07 6.15
N VAL A 12 46.05 -64.60 7.22
CA VAL A 12 45.81 -63.17 7.43
C VAL A 12 46.15 -62.84 8.89
N VAL A 13 47.21 -62.06 9.06
CA VAL A 13 47.62 -61.48 10.35
C VAL A 13 46.76 -60.25 10.60
N VAL A 14 46.00 -60.24 11.70
CA VAL A 14 45.43 -59.01 12.25
C VAL A 14 46.14 -58.73 13.57
N VAL A 15 46.87 -57.62 13.59
CA VAL A 15 47.64 -57.12 14.72
C VAL A 15 46.66 -56.61 15.79
N ALA A 16 46.71 -57.20 16.99
CA ALA A 16 46.02 -56.67 18.16
C ALA A 16 46.89 -55.58 18.81
N VAL A 17 46.39 -54.34 18.84
CA VAL A 17 47.01 -53.25 19.58
C VAL A 17 46.24 -53.03 20.89
N SER A 18 46.91 -53.31 22.01
CA SER A 18 46.43 -53.07 23.37
C SER A 18 46.34 -51.56 23.65
N GLY A 19 45.16 -51.08 24.09
CA GLY A 19 44.95 -49.71 24.56
C GLY A 19 44.47 -49.68 26.00
N TYR A 20 45.36 -49.34 26.94
CA TYR A 20 45.01 -48.96 28.31
C TYR A 20 44.35 -47.57 28.30
N GLY A 21 43.07 -47.47 28.70
CA GLY A 21 42.35 -46.21 28.89
C GLY A 21 41.88 -46.02 30.33
N LYS A 22 42.44 -45.02 31.01
CA LYS A 22 42.19 -44.66 32.43
C LYS A 22 40.71 -44.32 32.68
N GLY A 23 40.20 -44.74 33.84
CA GLY A 23 38.84 -44.48 34.30
C GLY A 23 38.50 -42.98 34.46
N GLY A 24 37.36 -42.59 33.91
CA GLY A 24 36.69 -41.31 34.17
C GLY A 24 35.41 -41.54 34.96
N ARG A 25 35.28 -40.90 36.12
CA ARG A 25 34.06 -40.90 36.94
C ARG A 25 32.93 -40.23 36.15
N ALA A 26 31.80 -40.90 35.96
CA ALA A 26 30.63 -40.30 35.31
C ALA A 26 30.19 -39.05 36.09
N ARG A 27 30.11 -37.89 35.43
CA ARG A 27 29.52 -36.67 36.02
C ARG A 27 28.03 -36.91 36.23
N LEU A 28 27.60 -36.98 37.48
CA LEU A 28 26.17 -36.99 37.83
C LEU A 28 25.67 -35.55 37.82
N CYS A 29 24.77 -35.24 36.89
CA CYS A 29 24.10 -33.95 36.83
C CYS A 29 22.84 -33.98 37.68
N ASP A 30 22.59 -32.90 38.42
CA ASP A 30 21.35 -32.76 39.20
C ASP A 30 20.14 -32.92 38.27
N GLN A 31 19.16 -33.68 38.73
CA GLN A 31 17.93 -33.95 37.99
C GLN A 31 16.71 -33.24 38.60
N ASN A 32 16.81 -32.78 39.85
CA ASN A 32 15.67 -32.28 40.60
C ASN A 32 15.62 -30.75 40.59
N CYS A 33 15.23 -30.19 39.45
CA CYS A 33 15.00 -28.76 39.32
C CYS A 33 13.51 -28.46 39.56
N GLN A 34 13.17 -27.88 40.71
CA GLN A 34 11.79 -27.55 41.09
C GLN A 34 11.45 -26.05 40.97
N ASP A 35 12.48 -25.20 40.92
CA ASP A 35 12.31 -23.76 40.77
C ASP A 35 12.01 -23.37 39.32
N VAL A 36 11.17 -22.35 39.15
CA VAL A 36 10.76 -21.77 37.87
C VAL A 36 11.09 -20.28 37.89
N SER A 37 12.32 -19.97 37.50
CA SER A 37 12.93 -18.64 37.47
C SER A 37 13.67 -18.48 36.14
N PRO A 38 12.97 -18.16 35.03
CA PRO A 38 13.53 -18.29 33.69
C PRO A 38 14.87 -17.56 33.52
N VAL A 39 15.81 -18.20 32.83
CA VAL A 39 17.13 -17.62 32.50
C VAL A 39 17.49 -17.87 31.05
N CYS A 40 18.29 -16.98 30.48
CA CYS A 40 18.85 -17.18 29.15
C CYS A 40 20.25 -17.77 29.21
N GLY A 41 20.51 -18.79 28.39
CA GLY A 41 21.85 -19.30 28.12
C GLY A 41 22.61 -18.49 27.07
N THR A 42 23.94 -18.53 27.10
CA THR A 42 24.81 -17.98 26.06
C THR A 42 24.67 -18.68 24.70
N ASP A 43 23.96 -19.81 24.66
CA ASP A 43 23.51 -20.50 23.46
C ASP A 43 22.20 -19.93 22.88
N GLY A 44 21.65 -18.89 23.49
CA GLY A 44 20.38 -18.27 23.09
C GLY A 44 19.15 -19.09 23.50
N LYS A 45 19.28 -20.16 24.30
CA LYS A 45 18.12 -20.94 24.74
C LYS A 45 17.58 -20.43 26.07
N LEU A 46 16.25 -20.43 26.18
CA LEU A 46 15.56 -20.20 27.44
C LEU A 46 15.59 -21.48 28.29
N TYR A 47 16.02 -21.34 29.54
CA TYR A 47 16.00 -22.40 30.54
C TYR A 47 14.99 -22.06 31.63
N GLN A 48 14.25 -23.07 32.12
CA GLN A 48 13.15 -22.87 33.08
C GLN A 48 13.62 -22.31 34.43
N SER A 49 14.88 -22.56 34.80
CA SER A 49 15.54 -21.98 35.97
C SER A 49 17.06 -22.09 35.85
N PRO A 50 17.86 -21.43 36.71
CA PRO A 50 19.32 -21.61 36.76
C PRO A 50 19.73 -23.08 36.85
N CYS A 51 19.00 -23.89 37.64
CA CYS A 51 19.21 -25.34 37.75
C CYS A 51 19.11 -26.05 36.39
N HIS A 52 18.14 -25.67 35.56
CA HIS A 52 17.97 -26.26 34.23
C HIS A 52 19.12 -25.90 33.27
N LEU A 53 19.69 -24.70 33.40
CA LEU A 53 20.86 -24.26 32.65
C LEU A 53 22.11 -25.02 33.08
N GLU A 54 22.35 -25.14 34.38
CA GLU A 54 23.48 -25.90 34.95
C GLU A 54 23.43 -27.38 34.58
N ARG A 55 22.23 -27.97 34.59
CA ARG A 55 22.02 -29.35 34.16
C ARG A 55 22.40 -29.55 32.69
N ALA A 56 22.08 -28.60 31.81
CA ALA A 56 22.47 -28.65 30.41
C ALA A 56 23.99 -28.51 30.24
N ALA A 57 24.61 -27.58 30.98
CA ALA A 57 26.06 -27.41 31.00
C ALA A 57 26.78 -28.68 31.48
N CYS A 58 26.26 -29.32 32.54
CA CYS A 58 26.78 -30.56 33.08
C CYS A 58 26.67 -31.74 32.09
N ARG A 59 25.58 -31.78 31.30
CA ARG A 59 25.36 -32.78 30.24
C ARG A 59 26.19 -32.54 28.97
N GLY A 60 27.08 -31.55 28.97
CA GLY A 60 28.02 -31.29 27.89
C GLY A 60 27.57 -30.22 26.89
N VAL A 61 26.46 -29.53 27.14
CA VAL A 61 26.11 -28.33 26.36
C VAL A 61 27.08 -27.21 26.75
N ARG A 62 27.74 -26.59 25.78
CA ARG A 62 28.57 -25.41 26.04
C ARG A 62 27.66 -24.19 26.22
N VAL A 63 27.16 -23.99 27.42
CA VAL A 63 26.24 -22.91 27.78
C VAL A 63 26.58 -22.38 29.17
N THR A 64 26.48 -21.07 29.33
CA THR A 64 26.60 -20.34 30.60
C THR A 64 25.42 -19.37 30.71
N LEU A 65 25.16 -18.81 31.89
CA LEU A 65 24.16 -17.75 32.03
C LEU A 65 24.55 -16.55 31.15
N HIS A 66 23.63 -16.12 30.29
CA HIS A 66 23.74 -14.87 29.55
C HIS A 66 23.08 -13.73 30.34
N ASN A 67 21.81 -13.91 30.72
CA ASN A 67 21.07 -12.96 31.54
C ASN A 67 19.96 -13.68 32.31
N GLU A 68 19.58 -13.13 33.46
CA GLU A 68 18.35 -13.53 34.17
C GLU A 68 17.12 -13.10 33.36
N GLY A 69 16.05 -13.89 33.45
CA GLY A 69 14.84 -13.69 32.66
C GLY A 69 14.92 -14.27 31.26
N LEU A 70 14.10 -13.72 30.35
CA LEU A 70 14.00 -14.18 28.98
C LEU A 70 15.26 -13.87 28.17
N CYS A 71 15.50 -14.63 27.10
CA CYS A 71 16.61 -14.36 26.20
C CYS A 71 16.45 -13.02 25.47
N HIS A 72 17.29 -12.05 25.81
CA HIS A 72 17.57 -10.91 24.95
C HIS A 72 18.47 -11.41 23.83
N HIS A 73 17.92 -11.55 22.62
CA HIS A 73 18.74 -11.86 21.45
C HIS A 73 19.08 -10.57 20.70
N PRO A 74 20.26 -9.96 20.89
CA PRO A 74 20.70 -8.81 20.09
C PRO A 74 20.87 -9.11 18.58
N LYS A 75 20.74 -10.38 18.15
CA LYS A 75 20.67 -10.77 16.73
C LYS A 75 19.25 -10.97 16.19
N ILE A 76 18.24 -11.04 17.06
CA ILE A 76 16.82 -11.25 16.68
C ILE A 76 16.01 -9.99 17.00
N CYS A 77 16.41 -9.26 18.04
CA CYS A 77 15.82 -7.99 18.43
C CYS A 77 16.42 -6.86 17.60
N PRO A 78 15.59 -6.11 16.85
CA PRO A 78 16.05 -4.95 16.11
C PRO A 78 16.52 -3.87 17.08
N ALA A 79 17.70 -3.28 16.84
CA ALA A 79 18.17 -2.13 17.63
C ALA A 79 17.23 -0.93 17.49
N THR A 80 16.63 -0.77 16.30
CA THR A 80 15.56 0.16 15.99
C THR A 80 14.66 -0.44 14.92
N CYS A 81 13.37 -0.08 14.95
CA CYS A 81 12.45 -0.44 13.88
C CYS A 81 12.37 0.68 12.82
N PRO A 82 12.16 0.34 11.54
CA PRO A 82 11.92 1.33 10.50
C PRO A 82 10.73 2.24 10.85
N SER A 83 10.81 3.52 10.47
CA SER A 83 9.70 4.48 10.63
C SER A 83 8.62 4.34 9.55
N LEU A 84 8.71 3.32 8.69
CA LEU A 84 7.73 3.04 7.65
C LEU A 84 6.41 2.57 8.27
N TYR A 85 5.32 3.29 7.97
CA TYR A 85 4.01 3.03 8.58
C TYR A 85 3.19 2.05 7.73
N HIS A 86 3.19 0.78 8.13
CA HIS A 86 2.40 -0.31 7.54
C HIS A 86 1.73 -1.08 8.68
N PRO A 87 0.61 -0.58 9.22
CA PRO A 87 0.15 -1.04 10.51
C PRO A 87 -0.31 -2.49 10.49
N VAL A 88 -0.19 -3.14 11.64
CA VAL A 88 -0.70 -4.49 11.88
C VAL A 88 -1.48 -4.52 13.18
N CYS A 89 -2.55 -5.29 13.23
CA CYS A 89 -3.34 -5.49 14.43
C CYS A 89 -2.84 -6.74 15.16
N GLY A 90 -2.47 -6.60 16.44
CA GLY A 90 -2.08 -7.71 17.30
C GLY A 90 -3.29 -8.47 17.87
N THR A 91 -3.07 -9.70 18.34
CA THR A 91 -4.09 -10.50 19.07
C THR A 91 -4.50 -9.89 20.40
N ASN A 92 -3.74 -8.91 20.90
CA ASN A 92 -4.04 -8.07 22.05
C ASN A 92 -4.85 -6.81 21.71
N ASP A 93 -5.40 -6.73 20.49
CA ASP A 93 -6.15 -5.58 19.95
C ASP A 93 -5.37 -4.25 19.93
N LYS A 94 -4.03 -4.31 20.02
CA LYS A 94 -3.14 -3.16 19.84
C LYS A 94 -2.73 -3.03 18.38
N THR A 95 -2.80 -1.81 17.85
CA THR A 95 -2.26 -1.48 16.53
C THR A 95 -0.77 -1.17 16.65
N TYR A 96 0.05 -1.88 15.89
CA TYR A 96 1.48 -1.65 15.78
C TYR A 96 1.79 -0.85 14.51
N PRO A 97 2.76 0.10 14.52
CA PRO A 97 3.09 0.91 13.35
C PRO A 97 3.54 0.10 12.13
N ASN A 98 4.24 -1.01 12.39
CA ASN A 98 4.59 -2.02 11.41
C ASN A 98 4.93 -3.34 12.10
N ILE A 99 5.18 -4.38 11.30
CA ILE A 99 5.46 -5.74 11.79
C ILE A 99 6.67 -5.81 12.73
N CYS A 100 7.71 -5.00 12.51
CA CYS A 100 8.90 -4.97 13.36
C CYS A 100 8.55 -4.61 14.82
N TYR A 101 7.66 -3.64 15.03
CA TYR A 101 7.23 -3.26 16.38
C TYR A 101 6.38 -4.34 17.06
N LEU A 102 5.62 -5.14 16.29
CA LEU A 102 4.87 -6.28 16.83
C LEU A 102 5.81 -7.40 17.25
N GLU A 103 6.76 -7.75 16.37
CA GLU A 103 7.76 -8.79 16.62
C GLU A 103 8.69 -8.40 17.79
N ASP A 104 9.03 -7.13 17.93
CA ASP A 104 9.78 -6.62 19.09
C ASP A 104 9.01 -6.81 20.40
N ASP A 105 7.72 -6.48 20.46
CA ASP A 105 6.88 -6.76 21.63
C ASP A 105 6.80 -8.28 21.89
N GLN A 106 6.60 -9.10 20.86
CA GLN A 106 6.48 -10.55 20.96
C GLN A 106 7.77 -11.23 21.45
N ILE A 107 8.89 -10.90 20.84
CA ILE A 107 10.16 -11.63 20.98
C ILE A 107 11.05 -10.99 22.05
N CYS A 108 11.14 -9.66 22.07
CA CYS A 108 12.13 -8.95 22.88
C CYS A 108 11.56 -8.48 24.22
N LYS A 109 10.27 -8.12 24.24
CA LYS A 109 9.56 -7.73 25.47
C LYS A 109 8.76 -8.87 26.10
N GLY A 110 8.74 -10.04 25.46
CA GLY A 110 8.03 -11.23 25.96
C GLY A 110 6.53 -11.05 26.08
N VAL A 111 5.93 -10.13 25.31
CA VAL A 111 4.48 -9.94 25.27
C VAL A 111 3.87 -11.11 24.51
N ASN A 112 2.86 -11.77 25.08
CA ASN A 112 2.11 -12.81 24.36
C ASN A 112 1.18 -12.16 23.32
N VAL A 113 1.72 -11.85 22.14
CA VAL A 113 1.02 -11.23 21.02
C VAL A 113 1.46 -11.89 19.72
N THR A 114 0.53 -12.07 18.79
CA THR A 114 0.80 -12.46 17.40
C THR A 114 -0.01 -11.56 16.45
N LYS A 115 0.29 -11.58 15.15
CA LYS A 115 -0.49 -10.80 14.17
C LYS A 115 -1.90 -11.38 14.02
N LYS A 116 -2.92 -10.57 14.31
CA LYS A 116 -4.34 -10.87 14.09
C LYS A 116 -4.73 -10.64 12.63
N TYR A 117 -4.40 -9.48 12.07
CA TYR A 117 -4.56 -9.14 10.65
C TYR A 117 -3.74 -7.89 10.28
N ASP A 118 -3.56 -7.64 8.98
CA ASP A 118 -2.91 -6.41 8.48
C ASP A 118 -3.87 -5.21 8.56
N GLY A 119 -3.36 -4.07 9.01
CA GLY A 119 -4.12 -2.85 9.22
C GLY A 119 -4.32 -2.47 10.70
N ARG A 120 -5.11 -1.42 10.93
CA ARG A 120 -5.44 -0.96 12.29
C ARG A 120 -6.46 -1.86 12.99
N CYS A 121 -6.35 -1.99 14.30
CA CYS A 121 -7.39 -2.58 15.14
C CYS A 121 -8.64 -1.68 15.20
N GLY A 122 -9.77 -2.24 15.65
CA GLY A 122 -11.02 -1.47 15.83
C GLY A 122 -11.85 -1.32 14.56
N CYS A 123 -11.44 -1.93 13.45
CA CYS A 123 -12.29 -2.07 12.27
C CYS A 123 -13.33 -3.16 12.53
N ASN A 124 -14.56 -2.75 12.82
CA ASN A 124 -15.66 -3.67 13.02
C ASN A 124 -15.95 -4.40 11.69
N PRO A 125 -16.29 -5.70 11.68
CA PRO A 125 -16.74 -6.36 10.46
C PRO A 125 -18.00 -5.64 9.96
N ILE A 126 -17.86 -4.85 8.89
CA ILE A 126 -19.00 -4.21 8.26
C ILE A 126 -19.60 -5.25 7.30
N ALA A 127 -20.85 -5.63 7.56
CA ALA A 127 -21.62 -6.43 6.61
C ALA A 127 -22.01 -5.53 5.43
N CYS A 128 -21.26 -5.60 4.33
CA CYS A 128 -21.55 -4.83 3.14
C CYS A 128 -22.58 -5.51 2.25
N THR A 129 -23.48 -4.70 1.68
CA THR A 129 -24.36 -5.18 0.60
C THR A 129 -23.54 -5.43 -0.67
N LYS A 130 -24.00 -6.33 -1.54
CA LYS A 130 -23.35 -6.59 -2.84
C LYS A 130 -23.86 -5.68 -3.96
N ILE A 131 -24.34 -4.49 -3.61
CA ILE A 131 -24.75 -3.49 -4.60
C ILE A 131 -23.48 -2.98 -5.27
N TYR A 132 -23.42 -3.02 -6.61
CA TYR A 132 -22.29 -2.52 -7.38
C TYR A 132 -22.49 -1.03 -7.65
N ALA A 133 -21.76 -0.20 -6.92
CA ALA A 133 -21.72 1.27 -7.01
C ALA A 133 -20.26 1.71 -6.83
N PRO A 134 -19.41 1.51 -7.87
CA PRO A 134 -17.97 1.43 -7.69
C PRO A 134 -17.33 2.73 -7.23
N VAL A 135 -16.21 2.62 -6.52
CA VAL A 135 -15.42 3.73 -5.98
C VAL A 135 -13.95 3.54 -6.30
N CYS A 136 -13.26 4.60 -6.73
CA CYS A 136 -11.82 4.58 -6.95
C CYS A 136 -11.07 5.07 -5.70
N GLY A 137 -10.21 4.21 -5.15
CA GLY A 137 -9.34 4.54 -4.03
C GLY A 137 -8.02 5.20 -4.46
N SER A 138 -7.38 5.90 -3.53
CA SER A 138 -6.06 6.53 -3.74
C SER A 138 -4.93 5.53 -3.97
N ASP A 139 -5.17 4.24 -3.72
CA ASP A 139 -4.29 3.13 -4.05
C ASP A 139 -4.48 2.61 -5.48
N GLY A 140 -5.33 3.27 -6.29
CA GLY A 140 -5.63 2.90 -7.68
C GLY A 140 -6.55 1.69 -7.80
N LYS A 141 -7.14 1.20 -6.70
CA LYS A 141 -8.09 0.07 -6.74
C LYS A 141 -9.52 0.55 -6.82
N THR A 142 -10.31 -0.21 -7.58
CA THR A 142 -11.77 -0.06 -7.59
C THR A 142 -12.37 -0.93 -6.49
N TYR A 143 -13.24 -0.34 -5.69
CA TYR A 143 -14.03 -1.00 -4.66
C TYR A 143 -15.47 -1.11 -5.14
N ASP A 144 -16.14 -2.24 -4.87
CA ASP A 144 -17.49 -2.52 -5.37
C ASP A 144 -18.52 -1.47 -4.94
N ASN A 145 -18.34 -0.92 -3.72
CA ASN A 145 -19.13 0.20 -3.19
C ASN A 145 -18.43 0.90 -2.03
N ASP A 146 -19.02 2.01 -1.57
CA ASP A 146 -18.54 2.80 -0.44
C ASP A 146 -18.31 1.97 0.83
N CYS A 147 -19.18 0.99 1.13
CA CYS A 147 -18.99 0.13 2.30
C CYS A 147 -17.71 -0.69 2.24
N PHE A 148 -17.42 -1.31 1.09
CA PHE A 148 -16.17 -2.06 0.91
C PHE A 148 -14.94 -1.13 0.92
N PHE A 149 -15.08 0.08 0.37
CA PHE A 149 -14.05 1.10 0.44
C PHE A 149 -13.77 1.49 1.90
N GLU A 150 -14.78 1.87 2.67
CA GLU A 150 -14.66 2.29 4.08
C GLU A 150 -14.10 1.17 4.97
N ALA A 151 -14.59 -0.06 4.79
CA ALA A 151 -14.07 -1.22 5.52
C ALA A 151 -12.58 -1.45 5.26
N THR A 152 -12.12 -1.13 4.04
CA THR A 152 -10.71 -1.22 3.67
C THR A 152 -9.92 -0.01 4.16
N ALA A 153 -10.45 1.20 4.03
CA ALA A 153 -9.83 2.45 4.47
C ALA A 153 -9.63 2.49 5.99
N CYS A 154 -10.51 1.82 6.76
CA CYS A 154 -10.29 1.63 8.18
C CYS A 154 -8.98 0.84 8.46
N LYS A 155 -8.72 -0.19 7.65
CA LYS A 155 -7.54 -1.05 7.81
C LYS A 155 -6.29 -0.37 7.26
N ILE A 156 -6.40 0.31 6.12
CA ILE A 156 -5.28 0.92 5.39
C ILE A 156 -5.25 2.44 5.67
N PRO A 157 -4.31 2.92 6.51
CA PRO A 157 -4.18 4.34 6.79
C PRO A 157 -3.85 5.14 5.54
N GLY A 158 -4.49 6.29 5.38
CA GLY A 158 -4.23 7.19 4.26
C GLY A 158 -4.88 6.77 2.95
N LEU A 159 -5.60 5.64 2.91
CA LEU A 159 -6.48 5.32 1.80
C LEU A 159 -7.64 6.33 1.79
N THR A 160 -7.74 7.11 0.71
CA THR A 160 -8.80 8.10 0.51
C THR A 160 -9.57 7.79 -0.76
N LYS A 161 -10.83 8.23 -0.79
CA LYS A 161 -11.67 8.12 -1.99
C LYS A 161 -11.20 9.19 -2.98
N VAL A 162 -10.79 8.78 -4.16
CA VAL A 162 -10.39 9.69 -5.25
C VAL A 162 -11.63 10.21 -5.96
N ARG A 163 -12.51 9.30 -6.39
CA ARG A 163 -13.77 9.61 -7.06
C ARG A 163 -14.74 8.45 -7.04
N ASP A 164 -16.00 8.72 -7.35
CA ASP A 164 -16.98 7.72 -7.73
C ASP A 164 -16.64 7.10 -9.10
N GLY A 165 -17.02 5.84 -9.28
CA GLY A 165 -16.74 5.05 -10.47
C GLY A 165 -15.49 4.18 -10.35
N ASN A 166 -15.25 3.36 -11.38
CA ASN A 166 -14.03 2.56 -11.51
C ASN A 166 -12.80 3.46 -11.67
N CYS A 167 -11.65 3.00 -11.19
CA CYS A 167 -10.37 3.68 -11.43
C CYS A 167 -9.98 3.69 -12.90
N ASP A 168 -10.31 2.62 -13.65
CA ASP A 168 -10.23 2.65 -15.10
C ASP A 168 -11.32 3.58 -15.64
N CYS A 169 -10.89 4.60 -16.39
CA CYS A 169 -11.77 5.58 -17.00
C CYS A 169 -12.43 5.09 -18.29
N SER A 170 -12.09 3.90 -18.76
CA SER A 170 -12.59 3.36 -20.01
C SER A 170 -13.99 2.75 -19.85
N PRO A 171 -14.94 3.06 -20.74
CA PRO A 171 -16.22 2.36 -20.78
C PRO A 171 -15.98 0.90 -21.17
N LEU A 172 -16.62 -0.05 -20.46
CA LEU A 172 -16.50 -1.50 -20.72
C LEU A 172 -16.84 -1.88 -22.18
N ALA A 173 -17.76 -1.16 -22.82
CA ALA A 173 -18.18 -1.39 -24.20
C ALA A 173 -17.42 -0.55 -25.24
N GLY A 174 -16.47 0.30 -24.82
CA GLY A 174 -15.87 1.33 -25.66
C GLY A 174 -16.81 2.49 -25.96
N CYS A 175 -16.28 3.57 -26.54
CA CYS A 175 -17.09 4.69 -27.01
C CYS A 175 -17.69 4.39 -28.40
N PRO A 176 -18.91 4.89 -28.68
CA PRO A 176 -19.44 4.84 -30.04
C PRO A 176 -18.57 5.71 -30.98
N LYS A 177 -18.60 5.39 -32.28
CA LYS A 177 -17.80 6.07 -33.32
C LYS A 177 -18.54 7.24 -33.99
N ASP A 178 -19.65 7.69 -33.44
CA ASP A 178 -20.35 8.86 -33.96
C ASP A 178 -19.51 10.12 -33.70
N LEU A 179 -19.33 10.93 -34.73
CA LEU A 179 -18.59 12.18 -34.65
C LEU A 179 -19.56 13.32 -34.32
N ARG A 180 -19.65 13.62 -33.02
CA ARG A 180 -20.44 14.72 -32.45
C ARG A 180 -19.54 15.52 -31.52
N PRO A 181 -18.65 16.36 -32.07
CA PRO A 181 -17.50 16.87 -31.35
C PRO A 181 -17.88 17.73 -30.14
N VAL A 182 -17.04 17.68 -29.11
CA VAL A 182 -17.18 18.45 -27.87
C VAL A 182 -15.88 19.17 -27.58
N CYS A 183 -15.94 20.46 -27.24
CA CYS A 183 -14.76 21.23 -26.84
C CYS A 183 -14.59 21.18 -25.33
N GLY A 184 -13.39 20.82 -24.87
CA GLY A 184 -13.00 20.84 -23.46
C GLY A 184 -12.34 22.15 -23.04
N SER A 185 -12.35 22.43 -21.73
CA SER A 185 -11.67 23.60 -21.13
C SER A 185 -10.14 23.52 -21.19
N ASP A 186 -9.61 22.38 -21.64
CA ASP A 186 -8.20 22.16 -21.96
C ASP A 186 -7.86 22.53 -23.42
N GLY A 187 -8.83 23.02 -24.20
CA GLY A 187 -8.67 23.36 -25.60
C GLY A 187 -8.71 22.16 -26.55
N ASN A 188 -8.98 20.94 -26.04
CA ASN A 188 -9.06 19.75 -26.87
C ASN A 188 -10.47 19.51 -27.41
N THR A 189 -10.55 19.10 -28.67
CA THR A 189 -11.78 18.59 -29.28
C THR A 189 -11.85 17.08 -29.09
N TYR A 190 -12.96 16.61 -28.53
CA TYR A 190 -13.24 15.19 -28.36
C TYR A 190 -14.26 14.75 -29.42
N ASP A 191 -14.04 13.58 -30.04
CA ASP A 191 -14.89 13.03 -31.11
C ASP A 191 -16.37 13.00 -30.74
N ASN A 192 -16.65 12.70 -29.47
CA ASN A 192 -17.97 12.79 -28.87
C ASN A 192 -17.90 12.91 -27.35
N ILE A 193 -19.09 13.07 -26.73
CA ILE A 193 -19.23 13.18 -25.28
C ILE A 193 -18.60 11.99 -24.53
N CYS A 194 -18.60 10.78 -25.08
CA CYS A 194 -18.01 9.63 -24.41
C CYS A 194 -16.50 9.79 -24.24
N PHE A 195 -15.79 10.21 -25.29
CA PHE A 195 -14.34 10.49 -25.18
C PHE A 195 -14.04 11.67 -24.25
N PHE A 196 -14.88 12.70 -24.25
CA PHE A 196 -14.78 13.81 -23.29
C PHE A 196 -14.92 13.30 -21.84
N GLU A 197 -15.89 12.43 -21.56
CA GLU A 197 -16.11 11.87 -20.23
C GLU A 197 -14.94 10.99 -19.75
N ILE A 198 -14.29 10.24 -20.65
CA ILE A 198 -13.06 9.50 -20.33
C ILE A 198 -11.94 10.48 -19.93
N ALA A 199 -11.79 11.59 -20.65
CA ALA A 199 -10.78 12.59 -20.31
C ALA A 199 -11.11 13.30 -18.99
N ARG A 200 -12.37 13.68 -18.76
CA ARG A 200 -12.84 14.27 -17.51
C ARG A 200 -12.71 13.32 -16.32
N CYS A 201 -12.87 12.04 -16.55
CA CYS A 201 -12.63 11.01 -15.54
C CYS A 201 -11.17 11.00 -15.04
N ASN A 202 -10.21 11.28 -15.93
CA ASN A 202 -8.79 11.43 -15.58
C ASN A 202 -8.46 12.83 -15.05
N ASN A 203 -9.21 13.85 -15.47
CA ASN A 203 -9.08 15.23 -15.02
C ASN A 203 -10.45 15.79 -14.60
N PRO A 204 -10.87 15.62 -13.33
CA PRO A 204 -12.19 16.07 -12.87
C PRO A 204 -12.45 17.57 -13.00
N ALA A 205 -11.40 18.38 -13.19
CA ALA A 205 -11.51 19.82 -13.43
C ALA A 205 -11.81 20.15 -14.91
N LEU A 206 -11.83 19.17 -15.81
CA LEU A 206 -12.16 19.38 -17.22
C LEU A 206 -13.65 19.72 -17.37
N ILE A 207 -13.93 20.87 -17.94
CA ILE A 207 -15.28 21.38 -18.18
C ILE A 207 -15.57 21.29 -19.68
N LYS A 208 -16.80 20.93 -20.02
CA LYS A 208 -17.29 21.01 -21.39
C LYS A 208 -17.58 22.47 -21.72
N VAL A 209 -16.82 23.02 -22.67
CA VAL A 209 -16.94 24.42 -23.13
C VAL A 209 -18.04 24.57 -24.16
N SER A 210 -18.12 23.66 -25.15
CA SER A 210 -19.14 23.70 -26.20
C SER A 210 -19.47 22.32 -26.77
N ASP A 211 -20.60 22.22 -27.49
CA ASP A 211 -21.04 21.06 -28.29
C ASP A 211 -20.47 21.08 -29.73
N THR A 212 -19.30 21.68 -29.91
CA THR A 212 -18.62 21.81 -31.20
C THR A 212 -17.13 21.50 -31.04
N THR A 213 -16.37 21.58 -32.14
CA THR A 213 -14.91 21.60 -32.06
C THR A 213 -14.42 22.84 -31.33
N CYS A 214 -13.19 22.78 -30.79
CA CYS A 214 -12.47 23.95 -30.27
C CYS A 214 -11.88 24.82 -31.39
N GLU A 215 -11.99 24.40 -32.65
CA GLU A 215 -11.68 25.28 -33.78
C GLU A 215 -12.74 26.37 -33.87
N CYS A 216 -12.32 27.61 -33.66
CA CYS A 216 -13.17 28.79 -33.78
C CYS A 216 -13.41 29.14 -35.25
N ASN A 217 -13.98 28.22 -36.03
CA ASN A 217 -14.30 28.45 -37.43
C ASN A 217 -15.70 29.05 -37.57
N HIS A 218 -15.82 30.34 -37.25
CA HIS A 218 -17.08 31.07 -37.34
C HIS A 218 -17.26 31.68 -38.73
N VAL A 219 -18.13 31.08 -39.53
CA VAL A 219 -18.65 31.71 -40.76
C VAL A 219 -19.79 32.65 -40.36
N CYS A 220 -19.51 33.96 -40.36
CA CYS A 220 -20.49 34.98 -40.02
C CYS A 220 -21.02 35.69 -41.27
N THR A 221 -22.30 36.05 -41.25
CA THR A 221 -22.91 36.94 -42.24
C THR A 221 -22.46 38.39 -42.00
N GLU A 222 -22.47 39.23 -43.04
CA GLU A 222 -22.11 40.66 -42.95
C GLU A 222 -23.25 41.54 -42.40
N GLU A 223 -24.24 40.96 -41.72
CA GLU A 223 -25.34 41.72 -41.15
C GLU A 223 -24.86 42.62 -40.00
N TYR A 224 -25.41 43.85 -39.95
CA TYR A 224 -25.04 44.84 -38.95
C TYR A 224 -26.14 45.01 -37.89
N TYR A 225 -26.04 44.21 -36.84
CA TYR A 225 -26.86 44.27 -35.63
C TYR A 225 -25.93 44.27 -34.41
N PRO A 226 -25.32 45.43 -34.09
CA PRO A 226 -24.14 45.47 -33.23
C PRO A 226 -24.47 45.06 -31.78
N VAL A 227 -23.48 44.46 -31.11
CA VAL A 227 -23.52 44.10 -29.69
C VAL A 227 -22.24 44.54 -28.99
N CYS A 228 -22.33 44.90 -27.71
CA CYS A 228 -21.17 45.26 -26.89
C CYS A 228 -20.68 44.04 -26.10
N GLY A 229 -19.39 43.72 -26.21
CA GLY A 229 -18.73 42.67 -25.43
C GLY A 229 -18.19 43.17 -24.09
N SER A 230 -17.95 42.24 -23.15
CA SER A 230 -17.38 42.50 -21.82
C SER A 230 -15.97 43.08 -21.84
N ASN A 231 -15.26 42.94 -22.95
CA ASN A 231 -13.96 43.54 -23.25
C ASN A 231 -14.07 44.99 -23.78
N GLY A 232 -15.27 45.57 -23.87
CA GLY A 232 -15.50 46.92 -24.40
C GLY A 232 -15.42 47.02 -25.93
N VAL A 233 -15.34 45.89 -26.64
CA VAL A 233 -15.35 45.85 -28.11
C VAL A 233 -16.78 45.76 -28.63
N THR A 234 -17.08 46.54 -29.66
CA THR A 234 -18.33 46.43 -30.41
C THR A 234 -18.17 45.41 -31.52
N TYR A 235 -19.03 44.39 -31.54
CA TYR A 235 -19.07 43.38 -32.58
C TYR A 235 -20.22 43.68 -33.53
N SER A 236 -20.00 43.60 -34.84
CA SER A 236 -21.01 43.95 -35.86
C SER A 236 -22.28 43.11 -35.77
N ASN A 237 -22.18 41.90 -35.23
CA ASN A 237 -23.30 41.02 -34.92
C ASN A 237 -22.92 40.02 -33.83
N VAL A 238 -23.93 39.29 -33.33
CA VAL A 238 -23.75 38.27 -32.29
C VAL A 238 -22.87 37.09 -32.74
N CYS A 239 -22.77 36.82 -34.05
CA CYS A 239 -21.88 35.77 -34.56
C CYS A 239 -20.41 36.14 -34.32
N LEU A 240 -20.01 37.37 -34.65
CA LEU A 240 -18.65 37.86 -34.41
C LEU A 240 -18.31 37.95 -32.91
N LEU A 241 -19.28 38.28 -32.06
CA LEU A 241 -19.10 38.19 -30.61
C LEU A 241 -18.81 36.76 -30.18
N LYS A 242 -19.62 35.78 -30.63
CA LYS A 242 -19.41 34.36 -30.31
C LYS A 242 -18.08 33.83 -30.83
N ALA A 243 -17.62 34.31 -31.99
CA ALA A 243 -16.30 33.98 -32.53
C ALA A 243 -15.18 34.45 -31.59
N ALA A 244 -15.27 35.69 -31.09
CA ALA A 244 -14.32 36.18 -30.10
C ALA A 244 -14.47 35.47 -28.74
N THR A 245 -15.69 35.10 -28.31
CA THR A 245 -15.91 34.28 -27.11
C THR A 245 -15.29 32.89 -27.25
N CYS A 246 -15.25 32.32 -28.45
CA CYS A 246 -14.59 31.05 -28.71
C CYS A 246 -13.07 31.15 -28.50
N GLU A 247 -12.45 32.24 -28.95
CA GLU A 247 -11.01 32.50 -28.75
C GLU A 247 -10.69 32.89 -27.30
N ASP A 248 -11.57 33.67 -26.66
CA ASP A 248 -11.45 34.12 -25.28
C ASP A 248 -12.79 33.98 -24.55
N SER A 249 -12.90 32.89 -23.79
CA SER A 249 -14.09 32.55 -23.00
C SER A 249 -14.47 33.57 -21.93
N SER A 250 -13.61 34.57 -21.63
CA SER A 250 -13.95 35.68 -20.72
C SER A 250 -14.84 36.75 -21.38
N ILE A 251 -14.99 36.70 -22.70
CA ILE A 251 -15.80 37.63 -23.48
C ILE A 251 -17.26 37.16 -23.49
N TYR A 252 -18.18 37.98 -22.98
CA TYR A 252 -19.63 37.75 -23.02
C TYR A 252 -20.38 39.01 -23.44
N LYS A 253 -21.63 38.87 -23.88
CA LYS A 253 -22.48 40.00 -24.30
C LYS A 253 -22.84 40.87 -23.08
N VAL A 254 -22.48 42.16 -23.11
CA VAL A 254 -22.88 43.16 -22.10
C VAL A 254 -24.20 43.82 -22.48
N SER A 255 -24.36 44.23 -23.74
CA SER A 255 -25.58 44.90 -24.19
C SER A 255 -25.80 44.72 -25.69
N ASP A 256 -27.03 44.94 -26.14
CA ASP A 256 -27.32 45.21 -27.55
C ASP A 256 -26.87 46.63 -27.92
N GLY A 257 -26.52 46.83 -29.20
CA GLY A 257 -25.97 48.08 -29.69
C GLY A 257 -24.45 48.19 -29.53
N VAL A 258 -23.90 49.32 -29.97
CA VAL A 258 -22.47 49.62 -29.85
C VAL A 258 -22.07 49.90 -28.40
N CYS A 259 -20.81 49.65 -28.03
CA CYS A 259 -20.29 50.01 -26.72
C CYS A 259 -20.31 51.53 -26.50
N GLY A 260 -20.74 51.96 -25.31
CA GLY A 260 -20.72 53.37 -24.93
C GLY A 260 -19.29 53.90 -24.68
N ARG A 261 -19.09 55.23 -24.79
CA ARG A 261 -17.78 55.91 -24.60
C ARG A 261 -17.21 55.88 -23.17
N LYS A 262 -17.77 55.08 -22.26
CA LYS A 262 -17.31 54.93 -20.87
C LYS A 262 -17.39 53.47 -20.45
N TYR A 263 -16.46 52.65 -20.93
CA TYR A 263 -16.21 51.35 -20.34
C TYR A 263 -14.90 51.44 -19.54
N ILE A 264 -15.02 51.53 -18.21
CA ILE A 264 -13.89 51.43 -17.28
C ILE A 264 -13.87 49.97 -16.81
N PRO A 265 -12.80 49.20 -17.06
CA PRO A 265 -12.70 47.84 -16.52
C PRO A 265 -12.69 47.92 -15.00
N ILE A 266 -13.64 47.27 -14.34
CA ILE A 266 -13.58 47.08 -12.89
C ILE A 266 -12.43 46.10 -12.64
N LYS A 267 -11.25 46.60 -12.28
CA LYS A 267 -10.19 45.77 -11.70
C LYS A 267 -10.74 45.20 -10.39
N LYS A 268 -10.94 43.89 -10.31
CA LYS A 268 -11.09 43.20 -9.01
C LYS A 268 -9.79 43.38 -8.25
N GLY A 269 -9.87 44.05 -7.10
CA GLY A 269 -8.76 44.22 -6.16
C GLY A 269 -8.33 42.88 -5.59
N TYR A 270 -7.01 42.73 -5.45
CA TYR A 270 -6.36 41.73 -4.62
C TYR A 270 -6.55 42.03 -3.14
#